data_AF-S6UXS2-F1
#
_entry.id   AF-S6UXS2-F1
#
_cell.length_a   1.000
_cell.length_b   1.000
_cell.length_c   1.000
_cell.angle_alpha   90.00
_cell.angle_beta   90.00
_cell.angle_gamma   90.00
#
_symmetry.space_group_name_H-M   'P 1'
#
loop_
_entity.id
_entity.type
_entity.pdbx_description
1 polymer ?
#
loop_
_entity_poly.entity_id
_entity_poly.type
_entity_poly.pdbx_seq_one_letter_code
_entity_poly.pdbx_strand_id
1 'polypeptide(L)'
;DLSIEEAAMDLGARPWKVFFLITIPMIAPSLAAGGMMSFALSLDDLVLASFVSGPGSTTLPMEVFSAVRLGVKPEINAVASLILLAVSLATFLVWFFTRRAENNRKRAIQQAIEESAADAWKQPDPRRAPAA
;
A
#
# COMPACT_ATOMS: atom_id res chain seq x y z
N ASP A 1 21.93 -24.09 9.52
CA ASP A 1 23.10 -24.96 9.38
C ASP A 1 23.73 -25.11 10.76
N LEU A 2 23.98 -26.33 11.24
CA LEU A 2 24.41 -26.56 12.64
C LEU A 2 25.88 -26.20 12.88
N SER A 3 26.67 -26.10 11.80
CA SER A 3 28.11 -25.81 11.84
C SER A 3 28.47 -24.53 12.61
N ILE A 4 27.60 -23.52 12.60
CA ILE A 4 27.80 -22.25 13.31
C ILE A 4 27.56 -22.39 14.83
N GLU A 5 26.62 -23.24 15.24
CA GLU A 5 26.35 -23.50 16.65
C GLU A 5 27.42 -24.42 17.26
N GLU A 6 27.84 -25.45 16.52
CA GLU A 6 28.92 -26.36 16.89
C GLU A 6 30.25 -25.61 17.04
N ALA A 7 30.62 -24.76 16.08
CA ALA A 7 31.83 -23.93 16.17
C ALA A 7 31.80 -22.98 17.39
N ALA A 8 30.64 -22.43 17.74
CA ALA A 8 30.51 -21.57 18.92
C ALA A 8 30.68 -22.36 20.22
N MET A 9 30.17 -23.59 20.29
CA MET A 9 30.36 -24.49 21.44
C MET A 9 31.82 -24.95 21.57
N ASP A 10 32.50 -25.23 20.45
CA ASP A 10 33.92 -25.59 20.42
C ASP A 10 34.82 -24.45 20.92
N LEU A 11 34.41 -23.19 20.69
CA LEU A 11 35.05 -21.98 21.23
C LEU A 11 34.73 -21.71 22.72
N GLY A 12 34.01 -22.61 23.39
CA GLY A 12 33.68 -22.54 24.81
C GLY A 12 32.38 -21.80 25.13
N ALA A 13 31.53 -21.50 24.15
CA ALA A 13 30.22 -20.94 24.42
C ALA A 13 29.28 -21.99 25.03
N ARG A 14 28.61 -21.64 26.13
CA ARG A 14 27.60 -22.51 26.74
C ARG A 14 26.37 -22.64 25.83
N PRO A 15 25.70 -23.81 25.76
CA PRO A 15 24.54 -24.03 24.87
C PRO A 15 23.43 -22.98 24.99
N TRP A 16 23.15 -22.54 26.21
CA TRP A 16 22.18 -21.46 26.47
C TRP A 16 22.58 -20.12 25.83
N LYS A 17 23.89 -19.81 25.81
CA LYS A 17 24.39 -18.58 25.19
C LYS A 17 24.32 -18.66 23.67
N VAL A 18 24.65 -19.82 23.10
CA VAL A 18 24.52 -20.09 21.65
C VAL A 18 23.06 -19.96 21.21
N PHE A 19 22.12 -20.52 21.97
CA PHE A 19 20.69 -20.42 21.66
C PHE A 19 20.18 -18.98 21.56
N PHE A 20 20.46 -18.14 22.56
CA PHE A 20 19.97 -16.75 22.57
C PHE A 20 20.74 -15.80 21.64
N LEU A 21 22.05 -16.04 21.41
CA LEU A 21 22.87 -15.14 20.59
C LEU A 21 22.93 -15.54 19.12
N ILE A 22 22.74 -16.81 18.79
CA ILE A 22 22.91 -17.35 17.43
C ILE A 22 21.58 -17.89 16.91
N THR A 23 20.95 -18.85 17.60
CA THR A 23 19.73 -19.52 17.12
C THR A 23 18.53 -18.57 17.06
N ILE A 24 18.21 -17.89 18.16
CA ILE A 24 17.06 -16.98 18.28
C ILE A 24 17.10 -15.85 17.23
N PRO A 25 18.21 -15.08 17.07
CA PRO A 25 18.26 -14.01 16.08
C PRO A 25 18.20 -14.53 14.64
N MET A 26 18.71 -15.74 14.39
CA MET A 26 18.67 -16.37 13.07
C MET A 26 17.25 -16.77 12.66
N ILE A 27 16.43 -17.27 13.61
CA ILE A 27 15.04 -17.66 13.35
C ILE A 27 14.03 -16.53 13.61
N ALA A 28 14.43 -15.44 14.27
CA ALA A 28 13.60 -14.29 14.60
C ALA A 28 12.78 -13.73 13.42
N PRO A 29 13.33 -13.50 12.21
CA PRO A 29 12.53 -13.00 11.09
C PRO A 29 11.42 -13.99 10.68
N SER A 30 11.68 -15.30 10.74
CA SER A 30 10.67 -16.33 10.48
C SER A 30 9.61 -16.40 11.58
N LEU A 31 10.02 -16.20 12.84
CA LEU A 31 9.11 -16.12 13.98
C LEU A 31 8.16 -14.92 13.86
N ALA A 32 8.67 -13.78 13.40
CA ALA A 32 7.87 -12.58 13.17
C ALA A 32 6.87 -12.77 12.02
N ALA A 33 7.30 -13.39 10.92
CA ALA A 33 6.42 -13.73 9.80
C ALA A 33 5.33 -14.73 10.21
N GLY A 34 5.69 -15.79 10.94
CA GLY A 34 4.73 -16.75 11.50
C GLY A 34 3.77 -16.10 12.49
N GLY A 35 4.27 -15.22 13.37
CA GLY A 35 3.46 -14.48 14.33
C GLY A 35 2.44 -13.56 13.68
N MET A 36 2.84 -12.84 12.62
CA MET A 36 1.90 -12.01 11.84
C MET A 36 0.85 -12.86 11.13
N MET A 37 1.22 -14.03 10.61
CA MET A 37 0.28 -14.94 9.96
C MET A 37 -0.70 -15.56 10.96
N SER A 38 -0.23 -15.98 12.14
CA SER A 38 -1.09 -16.44 13.23
C SER A 38 -2.02 -15.34 13.76
N PHE A 39 -1.54 -14.09 13.84
CA PHE A 39 -2.35 -12.95 14.22
C PHE A 39 -3.45 -12.66 13.18
N ALA A 40 -3.10 -12.70 11.88
CA ALA A 40 -4.07 -12.54 10.80
C ALA A 40 -5.14 -13.64 10.83
N LEU A 41 -4.73 -14.90 11.04
CA LEU A 41 -5.65 -16.04 11.19
C LEU A 41 -6.55 -15.90 12.43
N SER A 42 -6.02 -15.37 13.54
CA SER A 42 -6.82 -15.10 14.74
C SER A 42 -7.91 -14.04 14.54
N LEU A 43 -7.73 -13.12 13.59
CA LEU A 43 -8.77 -12.14 13.22
C LEU A 43 -9.83 -12.77 12.30
N ASP A 44 -9.48 -13.81 11.54
CA ASP A 44 -10.37 -14.56 10.65
C ASP A 44 -11.22 -15.61 11.38
N ASP A 45 -10.77 -16.10 12.54
CA ASP A 45 -11.42 -17.13 13.37
C ASP A 45 -12.72 -16.68 14.09
N LEU A 46 -13.35 -15.61 13.62
CA LEU A 46 -14.65 -15.11 14.08
C LEU A 46 -15.74 -16.20 14.04
N VAL A 47 -15.69 -17.11 13.08
CA VAL A 47 -16.64 -18.22 12.94
C VAL A 47 -16.53 -19.19 14.12
N LEU A 48 -15.31 -19.60 14.49
CA LEU A 48 -15.06 -20.49 15.61
C LEU A 48 -15.38 -19.81 16.95
N ALA A 49 -14.97 -18.55 17.10
CA ALA A 49 -15.28 -17.73 18.27
C ALA A 49 -16.80 -17.55 18.46
N SER A 50 -17.56 -17.37 17.37
CA SER A 50 -19.02 -17.23 17.44
C SER A 50 -19.75 -18.50 17.88
N PHE A 51 -19.18 -19.69 17.65
CA PHE A 51 -19.81 -20.97 18.02
C PHE A 51 -19.40 -21.48 19.40
N VAL A 52 -18.23 -21.09 19.89
CA VAL A 52 -17.70 -21.50 21.20
C VAL A 52 -17.95 -20.45 22.30
N SER A 53 -18.17 -19.18 21.96
CA SER A 53 -18.47 -18.14 22.95
C SER A 53 -19.88 -18.33 23.52
N GLY A 54 -19.95 -18.65 24.81
CA GLY A 54 -21.20 -18.60 25.58
C GLY A 54 -21.77 -17.17 25.72
N PRO A 55 -23.07 -17.02 26.01
CA PRO A 55 -23.72 -15.72 26.06
C PRO A 55 -23.01 -14.78 27.05
N GLY A 56 -22.47 -13.66 26.54
CA GLY A 56 -21.82 -12.60 27.32
C GLY A 56 -20.31 -12.37 27.06
N SER A 57 -19.65 -13.16 26.19
CA SER A 57 -18.24 -12.93 25.83
C SER A 57 -18.12 -12.20 24.48
N THR A 58 -17.80 -10.92 24.54
CA THR A 58 -17.68 -10.03 23.38
C THR A 58 -16.20 -9.86 23.01
N THR A 59 -15.67 -10.75 22.16
CA THR A 59 -14.34 -10.54 21.55
C THR A 59 -14.42 -9.46 20.47
N LEU A 60 -13.32 -8.74 20.23
CA LEU A 60 -13.23 -7.66 19.22
C LEU A 60 -13.91 -8.00 17.87
N PRO A 61 -13.71 -9.21 17.30
CA PRO A 61 -14.38 -9.60 16.05
C PRO A 61 -15.90 -9.82 16.22
N MET A 62 -16.35 -10.37 17.34
CA MET A 62 -17.77 -10.61 17.63
C MET A 62 -18.54 -9.30 17.82
N GLU A 63 -17.93 -8.27 18.41
CA GLU A 63 -18.51 -6.92 18.46
C GLU A 63 -18.67 -6.31 17.06
N VAL A 64 -17.64 -6.40 16.21
CA VAL A 64 -17.70 -5.92 14.83
C VAL A 64 -18.77 -6.67 14.04
N PHE A 65 -18.87 -7.99 14.20
CA PHE A 65 -19.88 -8.81 13.54
C PHE A 65 -21.30 -8.60 14.08
N SER A 66 -21.46 -8.43 15.40
CA SER A 66 -22.72 -8.08 16.05
C SER A 66 -23.23 -6.72 15.57
N ALA A 67 -22.35 -5.73 15.44
CA ALA A 67 -22.66 -4.42 14.87
C ALA A 67 -23.15 -4.49 13.40
N VAL A 68 -22.73 -5.52 12.64
CA VAL A 68 -23.19 -5.79 11.27
C VAL A 68 -24.48 -6.60 11.24
N ARG A 69 -24.67 -7.54 12.19
CA ARG A 69 -25.71 -8.57 12.17
C ARG A 69 -26.95 -8.26 13.01
N LEU A 70 -26.92 -7.30 13.93
CA LEU A 70 -28.09 -6.70 14.60
C LEU A 70 -29.02 -5.93 13.64
N GLY A 71 -28.92 -6.21 12.34
CA GLY A 71 -29.43 -5.41 11.24
C GLY A 71 -28.45 -4.30 10.93
N VAL A 72 -28.11 -4.13 9.64
CA VAL A 72 -27.65 -2.83 9.14
C VAL A 72 -28.66 -1.80 9.64
N LYS A 73 -28.33 -1.07 10.71
CA LYS A 73 -29.05 0.16 11.00
C LYS A 73 -29.04 0.92 9.68
N PRO A 74 -30.18 1.39 9.15
CA PRO A 74 -30.22 2.16 7.91
C PRO A 74 -29.15 3.28 7.91
N GLU A 75 -28.82 3.76 9.11
CA GLU A 75 -27.70 4.63 9.46
C GLU A 75 -26.32 4.15 8.95
N ILE A 76 -25.92 2.89 9.16
CA ILE A 76 -24.62 2.37 8.73
C ILE A 76 -24.54 2.29 7.20
N ASN A 77 -25.62 1.86 6.54
CA ASN A 77 -25.69 1.81 5.09
C ASN A 77 -25.74 3.21 4.45
N ALA A 78 -26.39 4.17 5.12
CA ALA A 78 -26.41 5.57 4.72
C ALA A 78 -25.01 6.20 4.81
N VAL A 79 -24.27 5.94 5.91
CA VAL A 79 -22.89 6.42 6.07
C VAL A 79 -21.97 5.79 5.02
N ALA A 80 -22.07 4.48 4.78
CA ALA A 80 -21.30 3.81 3.73
C ALA A 80 -21.57 4.39 2.33
N SER A 81 -22.84 4.65 2.01
CA SER A 81 -23.25 5.26 0.74
C SER A 81 -22.74 6.70 0.60
N LEU A 82 -22.74 7.48 1.68
CA LEU A 82 -22.24 8.84 1.70
C LEU A 82 -20.72 8.90 1.48
N ILE A 83 -19.98 8.00 2.13
CA ILE A 83 -18.52 7.89 1.95
C ILE A 83 -18.20 7.50 0.50
N LEU A 84 -18.89 6.50 -0.05
CA LEU A 84 -18.70 6.09 -1.44
C LEU A 84 -19.00 7.22 -2.42
N LEU A 85 -20.07 7.98 -2.18
CA LEU A 85 -20.43 9.13 -3.01
C LEU A 85 -19.39 10.24 -2.92
N ALA A 86 -18.89 10.55 -1.72
CA ALA A 86 -17.85 11.56 -1.50
C ALA A 86 -16.53 11.18 -2.21
N VAL A 87 -16.07 9.95 -2.06
CA VAL A 87 -14.85 9.45 -2.72
C VAL A 87 -15.01 9.45 -4.23
N SER A 88 -16.16 9.01 -4.74
CA SER A 88 -16.46 9.02 -6.18
C SER A 88 -16.45 10.44 -6.74
N LEU A 89 -17.06 11.40 -6.03
CA LEU A 89 -17.10 12.79 -6.45
C LEU A 89 -15.71 13.44 -6.42
N ALA A 90 -14.94 13.21 -5.35
CA ALA A 90 -13.56 13.69 -5.26
C ALA A 90 -12.70 13.16 -6.40
N THR A 91 -12.78 11.85 -6.68
CA THR A 91 -12.06 11.20 -7.79
C THR A 91 -12.49 11.78 -9.14
N PHE A 92 -13.80 11.97 -9.35
CA PHE A 92 -14.33 12.58 -10.57
C PHE A 92 -13.85 14.02 -10.76
N LEU A 93 -13.83 14.83 -9.70
CA LEU A 93 -13.35 16.21 -9.74
C LEU A 93 -11.84 16.25 -10.07
N VAL A 94 -11.01 15.45 -9.39
CA VAL A 94 -9.58 15.36 -9.69
C VAL A 94 -9.37 14.98 -11.15
N TRP A 95 -10.10 13.97 -11.64
CA TRP A 95 -10.04 13.57 -13.05
C TRP A 95 -10.46 14.70 -13.99
N PHE A 96 -11.55 15.40 -13.68
CA PHE A 96 -12.07 16.49 -14.50
C PHE A 96 -11.10 17.67 -14.58
N PHE A 97 -10.55 18.10 -13.44
CA PHE A 97 -9.55 19.17 -13.39
C PHE A 97 -8.24 18.77 -14.07
N THR A 98 -7.77 17.55 -13.85
CA THR A 98 -6.53 17.05 -14.47
C THR A 98 -6.70 16.95 -16.00
N ARG A 99 -7.85 16.46 -16.48
CA ARG A 99 -8.17 16.39 -17.90
C ARG A 99 -8.27 17.77 -18.53
N ARG A 100 -8.81 18.77 -17.82
CA ARG A 100 -8.84 20.16 -18.29
C ARG A 100 -7.44 20.79 -18.33
N ALA A 101 -6.60 20.53 -17.33
CA ALA A 101 -5.22 20.99 -17.31
C ALA A 101 -4.37 20.37 -18.43
N GLU A 102 -4.59 19.09 -18.74
CA GLU A 102 -3.89 18.38 -19.81
C GLU A 102 -4.22 18.96 -21.19
N ASN A 103 -5.49 19.32 -21.42
CA ASN A 103 -5.90 19.99 -22.67
C ASN A 103 -5.22 21.36 -22.84
N ASN A 104 -5.04 22.11 -21.76
CA ASN A 104 -4.34 23.40 -21.82
C ASN A 104 -2.82 23.22 -22.02
N ARG A 105 -2.21 22.21 -21.40
CA ARG A 105 -0.79 21.87 -21.62
C ARG A 105 -0.51 21.45 -23.06
N LYS A 106 -1.40 20.64 -23.65
CA LYS A 106 -1.28 20.21 -25.07
C LYS A 106 -1.29 21.41 -26.02
N ARG A 107 -2.14 22.41 -25.78
CA ARG A 107 -2.19 23.65 -26.57
C ARG A 107 -0.92 24.50 -26.40
N ALA A 108 -0.43 24.65 -25.17
CA ALA A 108 0.81 25.40 -24.92
C ALA A 108 2.03 24.75 -25.57
N ILE A 109 2.12 23.42 -25.57
CA ILE A 109 3.20 22.68 -26.25
C ILE A 109 3.09 22.85 -27.77
N GLN A 110 1.89 22.79 -28.35
CA GLN A 110 1.69 23.02 -29.79
C GLN A 110 2.10 24.44 -30.19
N GLN A 111 1.71 25.45 -29.41
CA GLN A 111 2.11 26.84 -29.63
C GLN A 111 3.63 27.01 -29.53
N ALA A 112 4.28 26.42 -28.53
CA ALA A 112 5.74 26.49 -28.39
C ALA A 112 6.47 25.80 -29.56
N ILE A 113 5.93 24.68 -30.08
CA ILE A 113 6.48 24.00 -31.26
C ILE A 113 6.29 24.86 -32.52
N GLU A 114 5.12 25.45 -32.71
CA GLU A 114 4.82 26.33 -33.85
C GLU A 114 5.67 27.61 -33.80
N GLU A 115 5.84 28.22 -32.63
CA GLU A 115 6.69 29.40 -32.42
C GLU A 115 8.17 29.05 -32.66
N SER A 116 8.65 27.92 -32.14
CA SER A 116 10.01 27.43 -32.42
C SER A 116 10.23 27.13 -33.90
N ALA A 117 9.23 26.57 -34.58
CA ALA A 117 9.28 26.31 -36.03
C ALA A 117 9.25 27.62 -36.84
N ALA A 118 8.47 28.61 -36.41
CA ALA A 118 8.39 29.92 -37.03
C ALA A 118 9.70 30.73 -36.84
N ASP A 119 10.32 30.65 -35.67
CA ASP A 119 11.60 31.28 -35.38
C ASP A 119 12.75 30.58 -36.12
N ALA A 120 12.72 29.25 -36.23
CA ALA A 120 13.66 28.49 -37.05
C ALA A 120 13.58 28.86 -38.55
N TRP A 121 12.39 29.20 -39.05
CA TRP A 121 12.20 29.71 -40.41
C TRP A 121 12.68 31.17 -40.58
N LYS A 122 12.58 31.99 -39.54
CA LYS A 122 13.05 33.39 -39.56
C LYS A 122 14.58 33.52 -39.51
N GLN A 123 15.30 32.51 -39.02
CA GLN A 123 16.76 32.52 -39.04
C GLN A 123 17.28 32.31 -40.47
N PRO A 124 17.94 33.30 -41.09
CA PRO A 124 18.51 33.13 -42.42
C PRO A 124 19.65 32.12 -42.32
N ASP A 125 19.54 31.01 -43.07
CA ASP A 125 20.56 29.97 -43.15
C ASP A 125 21.89 30.59 -43.65
N PRO A 126 22.92 30.73 -42.80
CA PRO A 126 24.20 31.31 -43.20
C PRO A 126 24.95 30.43 -44.21
N ARG A 127 24.49 29.18 -44.43
CA ARG A 127 25.07 28.25 -45.41
C ARG A 127 24.50 28.42 -46.83
N ARG A 128 23.50 29.30 -47.01
CA ARG A 128 22.92 29.63 -48.34
C ARG A 128 23.49 30.89 -48.98
N ALA A 129 24.49 31.53 -48.38
CA ALA A 129 25.20 32.60 -49.07
C ALA A 129 25.95 31.99 -50.28
N PRO A 130 25.68 32.44 -51.52
CA PRO A 130 26.43 31.95 -52.66
C PRO A 130 27.90 32.33 -52.45
N ALA A 131 28.78 31.34 -52.53
CA ALA A 131 30.22 31.57 -52.62
C ALA A 131 30.46 32.45 -53.85
N ALA A 132 30.82 33.72 -53.61
CA ALA A 132 31.19 34.69 -54.63
C ALA A 132 32.51 34.31 -55.32
#